data_AF-A0AB35HA79-F1
#
_entry.id   AF-A0AB35HA79-F1
#
_cell.length_a   1.000
_cell.length_b   1.000
_cell.length_c   1.000
_cell.angle_alpha   90.00
_cell.angle_beta   90.00
_cell.angle_gamma   90.00
#
_symmetry.space_group_name_H-M   'P 1'
#
loop_
_entity.id
_entity.type
_entity.pdbx_description
1 polymer ?
#
loop_
_entity_poly.entity_id
_entity_poly.type
_entity_poly.pdbx_seq_one_letter_code
_entity_poly.pdbx_strand_id
1 'polypeptide(L)'
;MSMSVEQFLSLSDAEQLQTIKDLNDIGQEEIIIDVLTGVGIDNLSVPLLGELGRAYNNNDKPEEAIKVFKTIDTEHRDAVWHYRCAYSHGSIASTNHEAYTSENMQQMLALVDNGVRLATKEDRNDIKEYCFEVMDMCRLQMDFEKCEVDYPDLCLNYSKYIAEKKKKREGVPRQRTITVEEILATDDMWTINEPAYWTINIYGSYDNYLESAKGFTVEQRYLNAICWYFAEVNNGGHHQFFYNSTGIVWEDALAGLRLFKMDILADNLQSVIDYFGGSVPFDREERWTILKDWDDEVFDFLDGKDDVVYEYEGIFEDVFVHEHPELFVFDGTYTVSE
;
A
#
# COMPACT_ATOMS: atom_id res chain seq x y z
N MET A 1 11.21 10.81 29.65
CA MET A 1 10.63 11.30 30.93
C MET A 1 9.72 10.19 31.46
N SER A 2 9.36 10.13 32.74
CA SER A 2 8.40 9.13 33.24
C SER A 2 7.30 9.82 34.02
N MET A 3 6.04 9.50 33.73
CA MET A 3 4.87 9.98 34.47
C MET A 3 4.42 8.87 35.43
N SER A 4 4.23 9.18 36.72
CA SER A 4 3.69 8.18 37.65
C SER A 4 2.16 8.13 37.59
N VAL A 5 1.59 6.97 37.89
CA VAL A 5 0.13 6.78 38.00
C VAL A 5 -0.48 7.73 39.04
N GLU A 6 0.20 7.93 40.18
CA GLU A 6 -0.25 8.87 41.22
C GLU A 6 -0.31 10.32 40.72
N GLN A 7 0.71 10.75 39.97
CA GLN A 7 0.72 12.08 39.35
C GLN A 7 -0.41 12.22 38.35
N PHE A 8 -0.61 11.22 37.49
CA PHE A 8 -1.68 11.22 36.49
C PHE A 8 -3.07 11.27 37.13
N LEU A 9 -3.32 10.45 38.16
CA LEU A 9 -4.61 10.43 38.87
C LEU A 9 -4.87 11.68 39.72
N SER A 10 -3.85 12.50 39.98
CA SER A 10 -4.03 13.80 40.65
C SER A 10 -4.59 14.89 39.74
N LEU A 11 -4.57 14.67 38.42
CA LEU A 11 -5.14 15.55 37.41
C LEU A 11 -6.66 15.36 37.29
N SER A 12 -7.38 16.40 36.88
CA SER A 12 -8.79 16.27 36.47
C SER A 12 -8.93 15.45 35.19
N ASP A 13 -10.11 14.89 34.92
CA ASP A 13 -10.38 14.08 33.72
C ASP A 13 -9.99 14.79 32.40
N ALA A 14 -10.21 16.11 32.33
CA ALA A 14 -9.84 16.91 31.17
C ALA A 14 -8.32 17.06 31.03
N GLU A 15 -7.62 17.26 32.14
CA GLU A 15 -6.16 17.37 32.18
C GLU A 15 -5.49 16.01 31.90
N GLN A 16 -6.07 14.91 32.38
CA GLN A 16 -5.63 13.55 32.06
C GLN A 16 -5.68 13.33 30.54
N LEU A 17 -6.83 13.57 29.91
CA LEU A 17 -6.98 13.39 28.47
C LEU A 17 -6.05 14.30 27.68
N GLN A 18 -5.89 15.57 28.08
CA GLN A 18 -4.98 16.49 27.42
C GLN A 18 -3.51 16.03 27.56
N THR A 19 -3.11 15.57 28.74
CA THR A 19 -1.74 15.06 28.97
C THR A 19 -1.42 13.88 28.06
N ILE A 20 -2.37 12.95 27.87
CA ILE A 20 -2.18 11.82 26.96
C ILE A 20 -2.05 12.29 25.50
N LYS A 21 -2.85 13.27 25.08
CA LYS A 21 -2.74 13.86 23.73
C LYS A 21 -1.40 14.55 23.51
N ASP A 22 -0.94 15.34 24.49
CA ASP A 22 0.33 16.04 24.42
C ASP A 22 1.50 15.05 24.31
N LEU A 23 1.46 13.92 25.04
CA LEU A 23 2.46 12.85 24.95
C LEU A 23 2.43 12.16 23.59
N ASN A 24 1.24 11.93 23.03
CA ASN A 24 1.10 11.32 21.71
C ASN A 24 1.68 12.24 20.62
N ASP A 25 1.44 13.54 20.72
CA ASP A 25 1.92 14.51 19.72
C ASP A 25 3.45 14.62 19.67
N ILE A 26 4.15 14.15 20.70
CA ILE A 26 5.62 14.07 20.76
C ILE A 26 6.17 12.64 20.67
N GLY A 27 5.36 11.65 20.27
CA GLY A 27 5.79 10.26 20.08
C GLY A 27 6.27 9.59 21.38
N GLN A 28 5.49 9.72 22.46
CA GLN A 28 5.78 9.08 23.75
C GLN A 28 4.73 8.01 24.09
N GLU A 29 4.46 7.12 23.13
CA GLU A 29 3.47 6.05 23.23
C GLU A 29 3.74 5.11 24.41
N GLU A 30 4.99 4.73 24.65
CA GLU A 30 5.37 3.86 25.77
C GLU A 30 4.94 4.45 27.13
N ILE A 31 5.12 5.77 27.33
CA ILE A 31 4.70 6.44 28.58
C ILE A 31 3.18 6.40 28.72
N ILE A 32 2.45 6.60 27.62
CA ILE A 32 0.99 6.54 27.61
C ILE A 32 0.52 5.14 28.00
N ILE A 33 1.08 4.11 27.35
CA ILE A 33 0.77 2.71 27.62
C ILE A 33 1.04 2.39 29.09
N ASP A 34 2.23 2.72 29.60
CA ASP A 34 2.63 2.43 30.97
C ASP A 34 1.70 3.09 32.01
N VAL A 35 1.37 4.37 31.84
CA VAL A 35 0.48 5.06 32.77
C VAL A 35 -0.94 4.50 32.71
N LEU A 36 -1.52 4.37 31.52
CA LEU A 36 -2.93 4.01 31.38
C LEU A 36 -3.16 2.54 31.78
N THR A 37 -2.22 1.65 31.47
CA THR A 37 -2.26 0.26 31.97
C THR A 37 -2.03 0.19 33.48
N GLY A 38 -1.19 1.07 34.03
CA GLY A 38 -0.96 1.20 35.47
C GLY A 38 -2.19 1.68 36.25
N VAL A 39 -3.06 2.50 35.65
CA VAL A 39 -4.38 2.86 36.20
C VAL A 39 -5.33 1.66 36.19
N GLY A 40 -5.18 0.78 35.20
CA GLY A 40 -6.00 -0.40 34.98
C GLY A 40 -7.19 -0.10 34.06
N ILE A 41 -7.36 -0.94 33.03
CA ILE A 41 -8.35 -0.76 31.96
C ILE A 41 -9.77 -0.56 32.49
N ASP A 42 -10.17 -1.30 33.53
CA ASP A 42 -11.51 -1.21 34.14
C ASP A 42 -11.77 0.14 34.85
N ASN A 43 -10.73 0.92 35.13
CA ASN A 43 -10.82 2.23 35.78
C ASN A 43 -10.68 3.41 34.81
N LEU A 44 -10.44 3.14 33.51
CA LEU A 44 -10.28 4.19 32.51
C LEU A 44 -11.64 4.67 31.99
N SER A 45 -11.74 5.98 31.74
CA SER A 45 -12.87 6.54 31.01
C SER A 45 -12.84 6.13 29.54
N VAL A 46 -13.99 6.15 28.85
CA VAL A 46 -14.08 5.82 27.42
C VAL A 46 -13.08 6.61 26.56
N PRO A 47 -12.89 7.95 26.74
CA PRO A 47 -11.86 8.67 25.99
C PRO A 47 -10.44 8.15 26.23
N LEU A 48 -10.10 7.80 27.48
CA LEU A 48 -8.78 7.26 27.82
C LEU A 48 -8.58 5.83 27.29
N LEU A 49 -9.64 5.00 27.25
CA LEU A 49 -9.60 3.72 26.56
C LEU A 49 -9.33 3.91 25.06
N GLY A 50 -9.98 4.90 24.44
CA GLY A 50 -9.74 5.26 23.05
C GLY A 50 -8.30 5.70 22.77
N GLU A 51 -7.69 6.48 23.67
CA GLU A 51 -6.28 6.88 23.54
C GLU A 51 -5.30 5.74 23.88
N LEU A 52 -5.61 4.85 24.82
CA LEU A 52 -4.79 3.66 25.08
C LEU A 52 -4.73 2.75 23.85
N GLY A 53 -5.88 2.48 23.21
CA GLY A 53 -5.91 1.70 21.98
C GLY A 53 -5.11 2.37 20.85
N ARG A 54 -5.19 3.71 20.74
CA ARG A 54 -4.37 4.48 19.79
C ARG A 54 -2.87 4.34 20.08
N ALA A 55 -2.46 4.46 21.35
CA ALA A 55 -1.06 4.34 21.74
C ALA A 55 -0.51 2.94 21.44
N TYR A 56 -1.32 1.88 21.61
CA TYR A 56 -0.94 0.54 21.17
C TYR A 56 -0.75 0.43 19.66
N ASN A 57 -1.66 1.01 18.85
CA ASN A 57 -1.50 1.04 17.40
C ASN A 57 -0.22 1.76 16.97
N ASN A 58 0.06 2.93 17.56
CA ASN A 58 1.26 3.73 17.26
C ASN A 58 2.57 3.08 17.78
N ASN A 59 2.48 2.02 18.57
CA ASN A 59 3.60 1.28 19.13
C ASN A 59 3.63 -0.17 18.61
N ASP A 60 3.12 -0.40 17.40
CA ASP A 60 3.12 -1.68 16.68
C ASP A 60 2.53 -2.85 17.50
N LYS A 61 1.46 -2.60 18.24
CA LYS A 61 0.74 -3.59 19.06
C LYS A 61 -0.76 -3.66 18.73
N PRO A 62 -1.13 -3.95 17.47
CA PRO A 62 -2.53 -3.91 17.03
C PRO A 62 -3.43 -4.91 17.78
N GLU A 63 -2.93 -6.07 18.21
CA GLU A 63 -3.72 -7.05 18.96
C GLU A 63 -4.12 -6.54 20.35
N GLU A 64 -3.22 -5.81 21.03
CA GLU A 64 -3.53 -5.19 22.31
C GLU A 64 -4.49 -4.01 22.14
N ALA A 65 -4.34 -3.24 21.06
CA ALA A 65 -5.29 -2.19 20.70
C ALA A 65 -6.70 -2.75 20.51
N ILE A 66 -6.86 -3.85 19.76
CA ILE A 66 -8.16 -4.51 19.54
C ILE A 66 -8.78 -4.96 20.87
N LYS A 67 -7.99 -5.52 21.79
CA LYS A 67 -8.50 -5.93 23.12
C LYS A 67 -9.06 -4.73 23.88
N VAL A 68 -8.35 -3.59 23.88
CA VAL A 68 -8.80 -2.35 24.51
C VAL A 68 -10.05 -1.80 23.83
N PHE A 69 -10.08 -1.71 22.50
CA PHE A 69 -11.26 -1.20 21.80
C PHE A 69 -12.51 -2.04 22.05
N LYS A 70 -12.36 -3.36 22.22
CA LYS A 70 -13.47 -4.28 22.53
C LYS A 70 -14.07 -4.07 23.92
N THR A 71 -13.38 -3.42 24.87
CA THR A 71 -13.95 -3.11 26.19
C THR A 71 -14.90 -1.91 26.16
N ILE A 72 -14.84 -1.07 25.12
CA ILE A 72 -15.75 0.06 24.96
C ILE A 72 -17.12 -0.44 24.50
N ASP A 73 -18.16 -0.12 25.26
CA ASP A 73 -19.54 -0.50 24.96
C ASP A 73 -20.03 0.07 23.62
N THR A 74 -20.92 -0.67 22.96
CA THR A 74 -21.38 -0.33 21.60
C THR A 74 -22.03 1.04 21.50
N GLU A 75 -22.65 1.54 22.57
CA GLU A 75 -23.28 2.88 22.61
C GLU A 75 -22.27 4.03 22.59
N HIS A 76 -21.00 3.75 22.88
CA HIS A 76 -19.91 4.71 22.93
C HIS A 76 -18.96 4.62 21.73
N ARG A 77 -19.26 3.78 20.74
CA ARG A 77 -18.42 3.59 19.55
C ARG A 77 -18.77 4.60 18.46
N ASP A 78 -18.05 5.72 18.46
CA ASP A 78 -18.16 6.78 17.47
C ASP A 78 -17.34 6.49 16.20
N ALA A 79 -17.32 7.44 15.25
CA ALA A 79 -16.54 7.30 14.01
C ALA A 79 -15.03 7.10 14.28
N VAL A 80 -14.49 7.74 15.33
CA VAL A 80 -13.06 7.65 15.68
C VAL A 80 -12.72 6.26 16.20
N TRP A 81 -13.59 5.67 17.03
CA TRP A 81 -13.44 4.29 17.48
C TRP A 81 -13.39 3.32 16.29
N HIS A 82 -14.30 3.47 15.34
CA HIS A 82 -14.37 2.59 14.16
C HIS A 82 -13.09 2.68 13.32
N TYR A 83 -12.63 3.90 13.02
CA TYR A 83 -11.37 4.11 12.30
C TYR A 83 -10.16 3.48 13.04
N ARG A 84 -9.99 3.75 14.34
CA ARG A 84 -8.83 3.26 15.10
C ARG A 84 -8.85 1.73 15.23
N CYS A 85 -10.03 1.14 15.42
CA CYS A 85 -10.18 -0.31 15.45
C CYS A 85 -9.93 -0.92 14.06
N ALA A 86 -10.41 -0.28 12.99
CA ALA A 86 -10.15 -0.68 11.61
C ALA A 86 -8.65 -0.67 11.30
N TYR A 87 -7.93 0.38 11.71
CA TYR A 87 -6.48 0.47 11.56
C TYR A 87 -5.77 -0.73 12.20
N SER A 88 -6.22 -1.16 13.38
CA SER A 88 -5.61 -2.30 14.09
C SER A 88 -5.74 -3.60 13.28
N HIS A 89 -6.93 -3.88 12.76
CA HIS A 89 -7.16 -5.04 11.89
C HIS A 89 -6.44 -4.91 10.53
N GLY A 90 -6.45 -3.71 9.94
CA GLY A 90 -5.76 -3.42 8.68
C GLY A 90 -4.25 -3.58 8.79
N SER A 91 -3.66 -3.15 9.90
CA SER A 91 -2.23 -3.33 10.18
C SER A 91 -1.86 -4.81 10.23
N ILE A 92 -2.64 -5.64 10.94
CA ILE A 92 -2.42 -7.10 10.98
C ILE A 92 -2.56 -7.70 9.58
N ALA A 93 -3.64 -7.34 8.86
CA ALA A 93 -3.90 -7.86 7.52
C ALA A 93 -2.80 -7.48 6.52
N SER A 94 -2.33 -6.24 6.57
CA SER A 94 -1.27 -5.73 5.69
C SER A 94 0.07 -6.41 5.99
N THR A 95 0.50 -6.44 7.26
CA THR A 95 1.77 -7.06 7.68
C THR A 95 1.84 -8.56 7.38
N ASN A 96 0.71 -9.27 7.49
CA ASN A 96 0.65 -10.70 7.21
C ASN A 96 0.27 -11.02 5.75
N HIS A 97 0.14 -10.01 4.89
CA HIS A 97 -0.35 -10.15 3.51
C HIS A 97 -1.65 -10.96 3.40
N GLU A 98 -2.58 -10.75 4.33
CA GLU A 98 -3.81 -11.54 4.40
C GLU A 98 -4.73 -11.25 3.22
N ALA A 99 -5.23 -12.30 2.57
CA ALA A 99 -6.16 -12.20 1.47
C ALA A 99 -7.47 -11.49 1.85
N TYR A 100 -8.20 -11.01 0.84
CA TYR A 100 -9.49 -10.32 1.01
C TYR A 100 -10.47 -11.04 1.96
N THR A 101 -10.51 -12.37 1.90
CA THR A 101 -11.46 -13.21 2.67
C THR A 101 -11.04 -13.50 4.12
N SER A 102 -9.89 -13.01 4.56
CA SER A 102 -9.38 -13.20 5.92
C SER A 102 -10.24 -12.50 6.97
N GLU A 103 -10.15 -12.97 8.22
CA GLU A 103 -10.90 -12.36 9.32
C GLU A 103 -10.51 -10.90 9.52
N ASN A 104 -9.21 -10.57 9.53
CA ASN A 104 -8.77 -9.19 9.77
C ASN A 104 -9.19 -8.26 8.63
N MET A 105 -9.05 -8.67 7.37
CA MET A 105 -9.48 -7.84 6.25
C MET A 105 -10.99 -7.57 6.31
N GLN A 106 -11.80 -8.59 6.57
CA GLN A 106 -13.25 -8.43 6.64
C GLN A 106 -13.68 -7.58 7.85
N GLN A 107 -12.99 -7.70 9.00
CA GLN A 107 -13.23 -6.81 10.14
C GLN A 107 -12.82 -5.36 9.82
N MET A 108 -11.66 -5.16 9.19
CA MET A 108 -11.18 -3.85 8.77
C MET A 108 -12.21 -3.18 7.86
N LEU A 109 -12.68 -3.84 6.79
CA LEU A 109 -13.64 -3.28 5.84
C LEU A 109 -14.99 -2.95 6.49
N ALA A 110 -15.51 -3.84 7.34
CA ALA A 110 -16.74 -3.59 8.08
C ALA A 110 -16.62 -2.38 9.03
N LEU A 111 -15.47 -2.22 9.68
CA LEU A 111 -15.20 -1.08 10.57
C LEU A 111 -15.01 0.21 9.77
N VAL A 112 -14.29 0.17 8.65
CA VAL A 112 -14.14 1.31 7.72
C VAL A 112 -15.50 1.76 7.19
N ASP A 113 -16.36 0.85 6.71
CA ASP A 113 -17.69 1.18 6.20
C ASP A 113 -18.53 1.93 7.25
N ASN A 114 -18.55 1.41 8.48
CA ASN A 114 -19.24 2.06 9.60
C ASN A 114 -18.62 3.41 9.97
N GLY A 115 -17.29 3.49 9.99
CA GLY A 115 -16.54 4.72 10.25
C GLY A 115 -16.87 5.81 9.23
N VAL A 116 -16.81 5.51 7.94
CA VAL A 116 -17.16 6.45 6.86
C VAL A 116 -18.61 6.90 6.96
N ARG A 117 -19.53 5.97 7.24
CA ARG A 117 -20.96 6.27 7.40
C ARG A 117 -21.24 7.19 8.59
N LEU A 118 -20.60 6.97 9.74
CA LEU A 118 -20.74 7.84 10.92
C LEU A 118 -20.07 9.20 10.68
N ALA A 119 -18.82 9.21 10.21
CA ALA A 119 -18.09 10.45 9.93
C ALA A 119 -18.79 11.33 8.90
N THR A 120 -19.48 10.73 7.91
CA THR A 120 -20.32 11.49 6.96
C THR A 120 -21.53 12.13 7.63
N LYS A 121 -22.18 11.46 8.59
CA LYS A 121 -23.29 12.04 9.35
C LYS A 121 -22.85 13.16 10.29
N GLU A 122 -21.63 13.07 10.79
CA GLU A 122 -21.03 14.01 11.74
C GLU A 122 -20.28 15.17 11.07
N ASP A 123 -20.22 15.20 9.73
CA ASP A 123 -19.43 16.16 8.93
C ASP A 123 -17.92 16.17 9.31
N ARG A 124 -17.38 14.98 9.61
CA ARG A 124 -15.99 14.74 10.01
C ARG A 124 -15.17 14.23 8.84
N ASN A 125 -14.85 15.14 7.91
CA ASN A 125 -14.09 14.79 6.70
C ASN A 125 -12.68 14.25 7.02
N ASP A 126 -12.06 14.73 8.10
CA ASP A 126 -10.80 14.19 8.62
C ASP A 126 -10.88 12.69 8.91
N ILE A 127 -11.92 12.26 9.63
CA ILE A 127 -12.11 10.84 9.98
C ILE A 127 -12.45 10.00 8.76
N LYS A 128 -13.18 10.56 7.79
CA LYS A 128 -13.44 9.88 6.50
C LYS A 128 -12.14 9.62 5.75
N GLU A 129 -11.26 10.62 5.64
CA GLU A 129 -9.96 10.47 4.99
C GLU A 129 -9.12 9.41 5.70
N TYR A 130 -9.07 9.40 7.03
CA TYR A 130 -8.37 8.37 7.79
C TYR A 130 -8.93 6.95 7.58
N CYS A 131 -10.25 6.79 7.42
CA CYS A 131 -10.83 5.50 7.06
C CYS A 131 -10.35 5.03 5.68
N PHE A 132 -10.22 5.93 4.71
CA PHE A 132 -9.71 5.60 3.38
C PHE A 132 -8.21 5.33 3.37
N GLU A 133 -7.44 5.98 4.25
CA GLU A 133 -6.01 5.64 4.43
C GLU A 133 -5.80 4.23 4.99
N VAL A 134 -6.73 3.73 5.82
CA VAL A 134 -6.72 2.31 6.23
C VAL A 134 -6.98 1.38 5.04
N MET A 135 -7.84 1.77 4.09
CA MET A 135 -8.00 1.01 2.84
C MET A 135 -6.74 1.07 1.96
N ASP A 136 -6.09 2.23 1.87
CA ASP A 136 -4.82 2.39 1.13
C ASP A 136 -3.74 1.44 1.67
N MET A 137 -3.65 1.24 2.99
CA MET A 137 -2.71 0.33 3.65
C MET A 137 -2.87 -1.13 3.21
N CYS A 138 -4.09 -1.56 2.89
CA CYS A 138 -4.42 -2.94 2.50
C CYS A 138 -4.67 -3.09 1.00
N ARG A 139 -4.37 -2.04 0.21
CA ARG A 139 -4.82 -1.92 -1.19
C ARG A 139 -4.35 -3.09 -2.06
N LEU A 140 -3.14 -3.60 -1.85
CA LEU A 140 -2.56 -4.67 -2.67
C LEU A 140 -3.24 -6.02 -2.42
N GLN A 141 -3.82 -6.23 -1.23
CA GLN A 141 -4.50 -7.47 -0.84
C GLN A 141 -6.02 -7.42 -1.06
N MET A 142 -6.55 -6.27 -1.46
CA MET A 142 -7.98 -6.07 -1.68
C MET A 142 -8.43 -6.64 -3.04
N ASP A 143 -9.47 -7.46 -3.01
CA ASP A 143 -10.28 -7.80 -4.18
C ASP A 143 -11.32 -6.68 -4.37
N PHE A 144 -11.00 -5.68 -5.20
CA PHE A 144 -11.86 -4.51 -5.39
C PHE A 144 -13.19 -4.85 -6.08
N GLU A 145 -13.22 -5.82 -7.00
CA GLU A 145 -14.46 -6.24 -7.65
C GLU A 145 -15.43 -6.84 -6.62
N LYS A 146 -14.93 -7.70 -5.75
CA LYS A 146 -15.72 -8.26 -4.65
C LYS A 146 -16.08 -7.21 -3.60
N CYS A 147 -15.17 -6.29 -3.29
CA CYS A 147 -15.43 -5.18 -2.37
C CYS A 147 -16.52 -4.25 -2.88
N GLU A 148 -16.63 -4.03 -4.20
CA GLU A 148 -17.71 -3.25 -4.81
C GLU A 148 -19.08 -3.94 -4.68
N VAL A 149 -19.12 -5.27 -4.66
CA VAL A 149 -20.33 -6.05 -4.42
C VAL A 149 -20.71 -6.03 -2.94
N ASP A 150 -19.75 -6.25 -2.05
CA ASP A 150 -19.97 -6.35 -0.61
C ASP A 150 -20.25 -4.97 0.03
N TYR A 151 -19.56 -3.92 -0.43
CA TYR A 151 -19.61 -2.55 0.10
C TYR A 151 -19.71 -1.48 -1.00
N PRO A 152 -20.81 -1.44 -1.77
CA PRO A 152 -20.94 -0.56 -2.94
C PRO A 152 -20.80 0.94 -2.61
N ASP A 153 -21.39 1.37 -1.50
CA ASP A 153 -21.31 2.78 -1.07
C ASP A 153 -19.92 3.16 -0.58
N LEU A 154 -19.22 2.25 0.13
CA LEU A 154 -17.84 2.48 0.56
C LEU A 154 -16.93 2.63 -0.65
N CYS A 155 -16.98 1.68 -1.59
CA CYS A 155 -16.14 1.69 -2.79
C CYS A 155 -16.42 2.92 -3.65
N LEU A 156 -17.68 3.32 -3.81
CA LEU A 156 -18.02 4.56 -4.53
C LEU A 156 -17.38 5.80 -3.87
N ASN A 157 -17.41 5.89 -2.54
CA ASN A 157 -16.83 7.03 -1.83
C ASN A 157 -15.29 6.98 -1.84
N TYR A 158 -14.70 5.79 -1.71
CA TYR A 158 -13.27 5.58 -1.80
C TYR A 158 -12.74 5.94 -3.20
N SER A 159 -13.42 5.51 -4.28
CA SER A 159 -13.06 5.87 -5.65
C SER A 159 -13.09 7.39 -5.89
N LYS A 160 -14.05 8.11 -5.28
CA LYS A 160 -14.06 9.60 -5.30
C LYS A 160 -12.88 10.18 -4.54
N TYR A 161 -12.58 9.66 -3.35
CA TYR A 161 -11.41 10.07 -2.57
C TYR A 161 -10.11 9.88 -3.37
N ILE A 162 -9.92 8.73 -4.02
CA ILE A 162 -8.76 8.46 -4.88
C ILE A 162 -8.69 9.42 -6.06
N ALA A 163 -9.82 9.69 -6.72
CA ALA A 163 -9.86 10.66 -7.82
C ALA A 163 -9.53 12.09 -7.36
N GLU A 164 -10.01 12.52 -6.19
CA GLU A 164 -9.67 13.82 -5.60
C GLU A 164 -8.22 13.89 -5.14
N LYS A 165 -7.71 12.82 -4.53
CA LYS A 165 -6.29 12.67 -4.16
C LYS A 165 -5.44 12.81 -5.41
N LYS A 166 -5.73 12.07 -6.48
CA LYS A 166 -5.04 12.16 -7.78
C LYS A 166 -5.04 13.59 -8.31
N LYS A 167 -6.20 14.25 -8.39
CA LYS A 167 -6.31 15.67 -8.83
C LYS A 167 -5.50 16.65 -8.00
N LYS A 168 -5.37 16.43 -6.69
CA LYS A 168 -4.54 17.27 -5.81
C LYS A 168 -3.03 17.06 -6.05
N ARG A 169 -2.63 15.90 -6.57
CA ARG A 169 -1.21 15.56 -6.84
C ARG A 169 -0.78 15.90 -8.26
N GLU A 170 -1.72 15.87 -9.19
CA GLU A 170 -1.49 16.00 -10.61
C GLU A 170 -0.88 17.36 -11.01
N GLY A 171 0.17 17.34 -11.83
CA GLY A 171 0.80 18.55 -12.35
C GLY A 171 1.57 19.39 -11.31
N VAL A 172 1.63 18.95 -10.05
CA VAL A 172 2.39 19.62 -8.98
C VAL A 172 3.77 18.97 -8.86
N PRO A 173 4.87 19.71 -9.13
CA PRO A 173 6.22 19.19 -8.91
C PRO A 173 6.48 18.91 -7.43
N ARG A 174 7.07 17.75 -7.14
CA ARG A 174 7.38 17.27 -5.79
C ARG A 174 8.87 17.02 -5.65
N GLN A 175 9.52 17.79 -4.79
CA GLN A 175 10.87 17.46 -4.35
C GLN A 175 10.79 16.25 -3.43
N ARG A 176 11.63 15.25 -3.68
CA ARG A 176 11.75 14.05 -2.88
C ARG A 176 13.21 13.64 -2.76
N THR A 177 13.58 13.29 -1.54
CA THR A 177 14.87 12.67 -1.22
C THR A 177 14.58 11.34 -0.54
N ILE A 178 15.09 10.25 -1.09
CA ILE A 178 15.02 8.88 -0.54
C ILE A 178 16.44 8.51 -0.12
N THR A 179 16.64 8.23 1.17
CA THR A 179 17.96 7.89 1.71
C THR A 179 18.10 6.40 2.00
N VAL A 180 19.33 5.95 2.23
CA VAL A 180 19.61 4.57 2.64
C VAL A 180 18.89 4.22 3.94
N GLU A 181 18.88 5.13 4.91
CA GLU A 181 18.22 4.90 6.21
C GLU A 181 16.71 4.73 6.06
N GLU A 182 16.10 5.46 5.13
CA GLU A 182 14.68 5.33 4.82
C GLU A 182 14.38 3.99 4.13
N ILE A 183 15.17 3.63 3.11
CA ILE A 183 15.02 2.35 2.41
C ILE A 183 15.13 1.17 3.37
N LEU A 184 16.12 1.20 4.28
CA LEU A 184 16.31 0.14 5.28
C LEU A 184 15.21 0.08 6.36
N ALA A 185 14.36 1.09 6.46
CA ALA A 185 13.34 1.21 7.48
C ALA A 185 11.91 1.00 6.94
N THR A 186 11.75 0.75 5.63
CA THR A 186 10.44 0.65 4.98
C THR A 186 10.33 -0.60 4.13
N ASP A 187 9.27 -1.38 4.36
CA ASP A 187 8.91 -2.50 3.48
C ASP A 187 8.00 -2.02 2.32
N ASP A 188 7.63 -0.72 2.29
CA ASP A 188 6.81 -0.14 1.23
C ASP A 188 7.62 0.20 -0.03
N MET A 189 7.70 -0.76 -0.95
CA MET A 189 8.34 -0.60 -2.26
C MET A 189 7.71 0.51 -3.11
N TRP A 190 6.43 0.86 -2.89
CA TRP A 190 5.80 1.97 -3.60
C TRP A 190 6.50 3.28 -3.29
N THR A 191 6.81 3.56 -2.02
CA THR A 191 7.50 4.79 -1.62
C THR A 191 8.87 4.95 -2.28
N ILE A 192 9.56 3.83 -2.55
CA ILE A 192 10.85 3.80 -3.24
C ILE A 192 10.66 4.00 -4.75
N ASN A 193 9.68 3.32 -5.35
CA ASN A 193 9.44 3.33 -6.80
C ASN A 193 8.66 4.56 -7.31
N GLU A 194 7.90 5.25 -6.45
CA GLU A 194 6.99 6.33 -6.84
C GLU A 194 7.62 7.38 -7.77
N PRO A 195 8.85 7.89 -7.53
CA PRO A 195 9.45 8.86 -8.44
C PRO A 195 9.68 8.32 -9.85
N ALA A 196 10.13 7.06 -9.98
CA ALA A 196 10.35 6.42 -11.27
C ALA A 196 9.02 6.13 -11.97
N TYR A 197 8.03 5.62 -11.23
CA TYR A 197 6.70 5.30 -11.73
C TYR A 197 6.02 6.49 -12.43
N TRP A 198 6.12 7.68 -11.86
CA TRP A 198 5.49 8.89 -12.42
C TRP A 198 6.35 9.62 -13.45
N THR A 199 7.66 9.38 -13.49
CA THR A 199 8.57 10.10 -14.39
C THR A 199 8.81 9.34 -15.70
N ILE A 200 8.91 8.02 -15.64
CA ILE A 200 9.29 7.19 -16.78
C ILE A 200 8.10 7.02 -17.73
N ASN A 201 8.27 7.48 -18.97
CA ASN A 201 7.23 7.48 -19.99
C ASN A 201 7.14 6.15 -20.72
N ILE A 202 6.08 5.40 -20.45
CA ILE A 202 5.76 4.14 -21.15
C ILE A 202 4.80 4.30 -22.33
N TYR A 203 4.27 5.51 -22.57
CA TYR A 203 3.26 5.78 -23.59
C TYR A 203 3.84 6.30 -24.92
N GLY A 204 5.09 6.76 -24.91
CA GLY A 204 5.81 7.26 -26.09
C GLY A 204 6.56 6.17 -26.85
N SER A 205 7.54 6.59 -27.66
CA SER A 205 8.47 5.65 -28.30
C SER A 205 9.47 5.06 -27.28
N TYR A 206 10.20 4.03 -27.68
CA TYR A 206 11.29 3.49 -26.86
C TYR A 206 12.39 4.53 -26.56
N ASP A 207 12.65 5.46 -27.49
CA ASP A 207 13.53 6.59 -27.23
C ASP A 207 12.97 7.52 -26.14
N ASN A 208 11.65 7.75 -26.11
CA ASN A 208 11.03 8.54 -25.04
C ASN A 208 11.13 7.84 -23.69
N TYR A 209 10.94 6.52 -23.66
CA TYR A 209 11.13 5.69 -22.47
C TYR A 209 12.55 5.86 -21.93
N LEU A 210 13.57 5.61 -22.76
CA LEU A 210 14.97 5.74 -22.37
C LEU A 210 15.33 7.17 -21.96
N GLU A 211 14.85 8.19 -22.67
CA GLU A 211 15.09 9.60 -22.35
C GLU A 211 14.53 9.96 -20.97
N SER A 212 13.28 9.58 -20.70
CA SER A 212 12.62 9.85 -19.43
C SER A 212 13.23 9.11 -18.24
N ALA A 213 13.87 7.96 -18.49
CA ALA A 213 14.54 7.16 -17.47
C ALA A 213 15.96 7.64 -17.12
N LYS A 214 16.55 8.60 -17.85
CA LYS A 214 17.96 9.03 -17.64
C LYS A 214 18.28 9.58 -16.25
N GLY A 215 17.26 10.06 -15.53
CA GLY A 215 17.42 10.57 -14.16
C GLY A 215 17.56 9.48 -13.10
N PHE A 216 17.38 8.21 -13.46
CA PHE A 216 17.35 7.07 -12.55
C PHE A 216 18.54 6.14 -12.78
N THR A 217 18.92 5.40 -11.74
CA THR A 217 19.85 4.27 -11.88
C THR A 217 19.21 3.17 -12.73
N VAL A 218 20.03 2.27 -13.26
CA VAL A 218 19.50 1.13 -14.03
C VAL A 218 18.66 0.21 -13.13
N GLU A 219 19.04 0.09 -11.86
CA GLU A 219 18.34 -0.70 -10.86
C GLU A 219 16.98 -0.09 -10.47
N GLN A 220 16.89 1.24 -10.34
CA GLN A 220 15.59 1.94 -10.18
C GLN A 220 14.69 1.73 -11.40
N ARG A 221 15.25 1.77 -12.61
CA ARG A 221 14.51 1.49 -13.84
C ARG A 221 14.01 0.05 -13.90
N TYR A 222 14.83 -0.91 -13.46
CA TYR A 222 14.46 -2.32 -13.36
C TYR A 222 13.36 -2.57 -12.33
N LEU A 223 13.47 -1.99 -11.13
CA LEU A 223 12.42 -2.06 -10.11
C LEU A 223 11.10 -1.53 -10.67
N ASN A 224 11.12 -0.37 -11.32
CA ASN A 224 9.92 0.19 -11.95
C ASN A 224 9.33 -0.72 -13.03
N ALA A 225 10.18 -1.32 -13.88
CA ALA A 225 9.75 -2.24 -14.93
C ALA A 225 9.12 -3.51 -14.35
N ILE A 226 9.68 -4.06 -13.27
CA ILE A 226 9.12 -5.21 -12.53
C ILE A 226 7.76 -4.84 -11.93
N CYS A 227 7.64 -3.68 -11.28
CA CYS A 227 6.36 -3.20 -10.73
C CYS A 227 5.27 -3.09 -11.81
N TRP A 228 5.60 -2.54 -12.99
CA TRP A 228 4.66 -2.48 -14.12
C TRP A 228 4.30 -3.85 -14.66
N TYR A 229 5.28 -4.77 -14.76
CA TYR A 229 5.04 -6.14 -15.19
C TYR A 229 4.04 -6.84 -14.25
N PHE A 230 4.28 -6.80 -12.94
CA PHE A 230 3.35 -7.42 -11.98
C PHE A 230 1.99 -6.73 -11.93
N ALA A 231 1.93 -5.41 -12.00
CA ALA A 231 0.66 -4.69 -11.99
C ALA A 231 -0.23 -5.10 -13.18
N GLU A 232 0.35 -5.26 -14.37
CA GLU A 232 -0.40 -5.61 -15.57
C GLU A 232 -0.77 -7.08 -15.62
N VAL A 233 0.15 -7.98 -15.24
CA VAL A 233 -0.13 -9.42 -15.22
C VAL A 233 -1.17 -9.74 -14.16
N ASN A 234 -1.04 -9.27 -12.92
CA ASN A 234 -2.06 -9.50 -11.88
C ASN A 234 -3.44 -8.95 -12.23
N ASN A 235 -3.53 -7.96 -13.13
CA ASN A 235 -4.79 -7.36 -13.55
C ASN A 235 -5.41 -8.01 -14.80
N GLY A 236 -4.64 -8.71 -15.64
CA GLY A 236 -5.17 -9.21 -16.92
C GLY A 236 -4.23 -10.14 -17.69
N GLY A 237 -3.28 -10.75 -17.01
CA GLY A 237 -2.33 -11.70 -17.55
C GLY A 237 -1.22 -11.08 -18.39
N HIS A 238 -0.31 -11.95 -18.85
CA HIS A 238 0.75 -11.61 -19.79
C HIS A 238 0.20 -11.03 -21.09
N HIS A 239 -0.99 -11.48 -21.52
CA HIS A 239 -1.66 -10.89 -22.68
C HIS A 239 -1.89 -9.38 -22.49
N GLN A 240 -2.42 -8.95 -21.33
CA GLN A 240 -2.62 -7.53 -21.05
C GLN A 240 -1.30 -6.77 -21.02
N PHE A 241 -0.27 -7.30 -20.36
CA PHE A 241 1.05 -6.69 -20.30
C PHE A 241 1.62 -6.39 -21.69
N PHE A 242 1.58 -7.36 -22.61
CA PHE A 242 2.08 -7.17 -23.98
C PHE A 242 1.11 -6.37 -24.87
N TYR A 243 -0.20 -6.42 -24.60
CA TYR A 243 -1.20 -5.64 -25.34
C TYR A 243 -1.15 -4.15 -25.01
N ASN A 244 -0.84 -3.80 -23.76
CA ASN A 244 -0.80 -2.42 -23.29
C ASN A 244 0.53 -1.74 -23.62
N SER A 245 0.57 -0.42 -23.38
CA SER A 245 1.79 0.38 -23.57
C SER A 245 2.93 -0.09 -22.64
N THR A 246 2.58 -0.69 -21.50
CA THR A 246 3.48 -1.30 -20.52
C THR A 246 4.42 -2.34 -21.10
N GLY A 247 4.03 -3.08 -22.14
CA GLY A 247 4.90 -4.02 -22.84
C GLY A 247 6.22 -3.42 -23.34
N ILE A 248 6.35 -2.10 -23.43
CA ILE A 248 7.62 -1.41 -23.73
C ILE A 248 8.75 -1.69 -22.72
N VAL A 249 8.42 -2.06 -21.48
CA VAL A 249 9.40 -2.27 -20.41
C VAL A 249 9.94 -3.70 -20.34
N TRP A 250 9.54 -4.59 -21.25
CA TRP A 250 9.78 -6.04 -21.14
C TRP A 250 11.26 -6.42 -20.97
N GLU A 251 12.19 -5.75 -21.67
CA GLU A 251 13.62 -6.02 -21.55
C GLU A 251 14.13 -5.69 -20.15
N ASP A 252 13.71 -4.54 -19.62
CA ASP A 252 14.11 -4.08 -18.30
C ASP A 252 13.46 -4.89 -17.18
N ALA A 253 12.21 -5.34 -17.37
CA ALA A 253 11.55 -6.27 -16.47
C ALA A 253 12.31 -7.60 -16.41
N LEU A 254 12.63 -8.19 -17.57
CA LEU A 254 13.38 -9.44 -17.64
C LEU A 254 14.79 -9.29 -17.04
N ALA A 255 15.53 -8.24 -17.39
CA ALA A 255 16.86 -7.98 -16.85
C ALA A 255 16.82 -7.75 -15.33
N GLY A 256 15.82 -7.00 -14.85
CA GLY A 256 15.57 -6.77 -13.43
C GLY A 256 15.31 -8.07 -12.67
N LEU A 257 14.38 -8.91 -13.14
CA LEU A 257 14.06 -10.18 -12.48
C LEU A 257 15.33 -11.06 -12.36
N ARG A 258 16.20 -11.08 -13.37
CA ARG A 258 17.49 -11.79 -13.31
C ARG A 258 18.46 -11.18 -12.30
N LEU A 259 18.54 -9.86 -12.26
CA LEU A 259 19.41 -9.15 -11.32
C LEU A 259 18.97 -9.43 -9.87
N PHE A 260 17.66 -9.36 -9.63
CA PHE A 260 17.03 -9.51 -8.31
C PHE A 260 16.88 -10.98 -7.88
N LYS A 261 17.47 -11.93 -8.63
CA LYS A 261 17.45 -13.38 -8.36
C LYS A 261 16.05 -14.01 -8.36
N MET A 262 15.16 -13.44 -9.14
CA MET A 262 13.79 -13.90 -9.36
C MET A 262 13.74 -14.87 -10.54
N ASP A 263 14.62 -15.89 -10.51
CA ASP A 263 14.93 -16.71 -11.69
C ASP A 263 13.71 -17.46 -12.23
N ILE A 264 12.80 -17.91 -11.36
CA ILE A 264 11.55 -18.58 -11.78
C ILE A 264 10.68 -17.64 -12.60
N LEU A 265 10.48 -16.40 -12.13
CA LEU A 265 9.67 -15.41 -12.82
C LEU A 265 10.35 -14.91 -14.10
N ALA A 266 11.68 -14.77 -14.07
CA ALA A 266 12.44 -14.42 -15.26
C ALA A 266 12.42 -15.52 -16.33
N ASP A 267 12.49 -16.80 -15.94
CA ASP A 267 12.32 -17.95 -16.83
C ASP A 267 10.89 -18.00 -17.39
N ASN A 268 9.91 -17.68 -16.56
CA ASN A 268 8.51 -17.61 -16.94
C ASN A 268 8.28 -16.54 -18.01
N LEU A 269 8.70 -15.30 -17.76
CA LEU A 269 8.60 -14.18 -18.71
C LEU A 269 9.40 -14.46 -19.99
N GLN A 270 10.62 -15.02 -19.88
CA GLN A 270 11.42 -15.43 -21.04
C GLN A 270 10.66 -16.43 -21.90
N SER A 271 9.97 -17.41 -21.30
CA SER A 271 9.21 -18.39 -22.08
C SER A 271 8.06 -17.75 -22.88
N VAL A 272 7.46 -16.67 -22.39
CA VAL A 272 6.46 -15.90 -23.16
C VAL A 272 7.13 -15.07 -24.25
N ILE A 273 8.28 -14.47 -23.99
CA ILE A 273 9.07 -13.73 -25.00
C ILE A 273 9.53 -14.66 -26.14
N ASP A 274 9.85 -15.91 -25.84
CA ASP A 274 10.26 -16.90 -26.84
C ASP A 274 9.12 -17.18 -27.83
N TYR A 275 7.85 -17.07 -27.42
CA TYR A 275 6.69 -17.15 -28.33
C TYR A 275 6.61 -15.98 -29.32
N PHE A 276 7.17 -14.81 -28.98
CA PHE A 276 7.35 -13.71 -29.93
C PHE A 276 8.54 -13.92 -30.89
N GLY A 277 9.24 -15.06 -30.80
CA GLY A 277 10.46 -15.32 -31.55
C GLY A 277 11.73 -14.79 -30.86
N GLY A 278 11.67 -14.56 -29.54
CA GLY A 278 12.81 -14.15 -28.72
C GLY A 278 13.04 -12.64 -28.64
N SER A 279 12.18 -11.83 -29.25
CA SER A 279 12.20 -10.37 -29.15
C SER A 279 10.80 -9.83 -29.33
N VAL A 280 10.37 -8.95 -28.44
CA VAL A 280 9.05 -8.31 -28.52
C VAL A 280 9.21 -6.90 -29.10
N PRO A 281 8.40 -6.49 -30.11
CA PRO A 281 8.42 -5.11 -30.59
C PRO A 281 8.11 -4.10 -29.49
N PHE A 282 8.87 -3.01 -29.43
CA PHE A 282 8.57 -1.90 -28.52
C PHE A 282 7.36 -1.06 -28.97
N ASP A 283 7.10 -1.02 -30.28
CA ASP A 283 5.91 -0.39 -30.82
C ASP A 283 4.66 -1.23 -30.50
N ARG A 284 3.62 -0.57 -30.01
CA ARG A 284 2.40 -1.22 -29.53
C ARG A 284 1.55 -1.77 -30.69
N GLU A 285 1.47 -1.05 -31.81
CA GLU A 285 0.69 -1.50 -32.97
C GLU A 285 1.34 -2.71 -33.64
N GLU A 286 2.67 -2.77 -33.64
CA GLU A 286 3.43 -3.96 -34.05
C GLU A 286 3.12 -5.15 -33.13
N ARG A 287 3.12 -4.98 -31.81
CA ARG A 287 2.71 -6.04 -30.87
C ARG A 287 1.28 -6.50 -31.13
N TRP A 288 0.33 -5.58 -31.32
CA TRP A 288 -1.06 -5.93 -31.62
C TRP A 288 -1.22 -6.76 -32.88
N THR A 289 -0.37 -6.54 -33.88
CA THR A 289 -0.41 -7.34 -35.11
C THR A 289 -0.02 -8.79 -34.82
N ILE A 290 0.95 -9.02 -33.93
CA ILE A 290 1.35 -10.37 -33.48
C ILE A 290 0.25 -10.99 -32.61
N LEU A 291 -0.26 -10.26 -31.62
CA LEU A 291 -1.25 -10.76 -30.65
C LEU A 291 -2.57 -11.16 -31.31
N LYS A 292 -2.96 -10.53 -32.43
CA LYS A 292 -4.17 -10.89 -33.19
C LYS A 292 -4.13 -12.28 -33.81
N ASP A 293 -2.93 -12.80 -34.05
CA ASP A 293 -2.72 -14.11 -34.65
C ASP A 293 -2.60 -15.22 -33.57
N TRP A 294 -2.68 -14.88 -32.28
CA TRP A 294 -2.71 -15.85 -31.19
C TRP A 294 -4.07 -16.56 -31.15
N ASP A 295 -4.00 -17.88 -30.98
CA ASP A 295 -5.16 -18.76 -30.90
C ASP A 295 -5.34 -19.32 -29.48
N ASP A 296 -6.40 -20.11 -29.28
CA ASP A 296 -6.76 -20.69 -27.98
C ASP A 296 -5.60 -21.48 -27.35
N GLU A 297 -4.73 -22.11 -28.15
CA GLU A 297 -3.58 -22.86 -27.63
C GLU A 297 -2.52 -21.94 -27.00
N VAL A 298 -2.33 -20.75 -27.56
CA VAL A 298 -1.46 -19.73 -26.96
C VAL A 298 -2.10 -19.16 -25.69
N PHE A 299 -3.41 -18.92 -25.66
CA PHE A 299 -4.09 -18.45 -24.45
C PHE A 299 -4.02 -19.48 -23.31
N ASP A 300 -4.25 -20.76 -23.61
CA ASP A 300 -4.08 -21.85 -22.63
C ASP A 300 -2.63 -21.91 -22.09
N PHE A 301 -1.63 -21.65 -22.96
CA PHE A 301 -0.25 -21.53 -22.53
C PHE A 301 -0.04 -20.34 -21.58
N LEU A 302 -0.61 -19.17 -21.89
CA LEU A 302 -0.47 -17.96 -21.07
C LEU A 302 -1.14 -18.11 -19.70
N ASP A 303 -2.30 -18.76 -19.61
CA ASP A 303 -2.98 -18.99 -18.33
C ASP A 303 -2.03 -19.66 -17.31
N GLY A 304 -1.30 -20.70 -17.75
CA GLY A 304 -0.30 -21.35 -16.91
C GLY A 304 0.94 -20.50 -16.59
N LYS A 305 1.19 -19.43 -17.34
CA LYS A 305 2.27 -18.45 -17.07
C LYS A 305 1.80 -17.35 -16.15
N ASP A 306 0.55 -16.94 -16.28
CA ASP A 306 -0.12 -15.99 -15.40
C ASP A 306 -0.16 -16.53 -13.98
N ASP A 307 -0.54 -17.80 -13.81
CA ASP A 307 -0.56 -18.48 -12.50
C ASP A 307 0.77 -18.39 -11.75
N VAL A 308 1.91 -18.51 -12.44
CA VAL A 308 3.25 -18.40 -11.82
C VAL A 308 3.47 -17.02 -11.20
N VAL A 309 2.88 -15.97 -11.79
CA VAL A 309 2.96 -14.61 -11.25
C VAL A 309 1.90 -14.41 -10.16
N TYR A 310 0.72 -15.01 -10.28
CA TYR A 310 -0.34 -14.93 -9.27
C TYR A 310 0.03 -15.61 -7.95
N GLU A 311 0.78 -16.72 -8.02
CA GLU A 311 1.26 -17.46 -6.86
C GLU A 311 2.47 -16.81 -6.17
N TYR A 312 3.02 -15.73 -6.74
CA TYR A 312 4.19 -15.07 -6.20
C TYR A 312 3.85 -14.15 -5.01
N GLU A 313 4.44 -14.44 -3.85
CA GLU A 313 4.12 -13.78 -2.58
C GLU A 313 4.84 -12.43 -2.33
N GLY A 314 5.57 -11.86 -3.31
CA GLY A 314 6.11 -10.49 -3.19
C GLY A 314 7.42 -10.33 -2.40
N ILE A 315 8.21 -11.39 -2.23
CA ILE A 315 9.33 -11.43 -1.28
C ILE A 315 10.66 -10.88 -1.85
N PHE A 316 10.90 -10.97 -3.16
CA PHE A 316 12.27 -10.90 -3.69
C PHE A 316 12.72 -9.50 -4.12
N GLU A 317 11.83 -8.61 -4.58
CA GLU A 317 12.23 -7.20 -4.79
C GLU A 317 12.65 -6.55 -3.47
N ASP A 318 11.90 -6.83 -2.41
CA ASP A 318 12.16 -6.30 -1.07
C ASP A 318 13.55 -6.69 -0.56
N VAL A 319 13.92 -7.97 -0.68
CA VAL A 319 15.25 -8.48 -0.29
C VAL A 319 16.37 -7.77 -1.05
N PHE A 320 16.26 -7.66 -2.39
CA PHE A 320 17.34 -7.05 -3.18
C PHE A 320 17.50 -5.57 -2.88
N VAL A 321 16.39 -4.84 -2.73
CA VAL A 321 16.40 -3.40 -2.42
C VAL A 321 17.03 -3.15 -1.04
N HIS A 322 16.73 -3.99 -0.05
CA HIS A 322 17.31 -3.92 1.29
C HIS A 322 18.78 -4.36 1.37
N GLU A 323 19.22 -5.30 0.53
CA GLU A 323 20.64 -5.69 0.43
C GLU A 323 21.49 -4.64 -0.30
N HIS A 324 20.89 -3.83 -1.16
CA HIS A 324 21.55 -2.84 -2.02
C HIS A 324 20.90 -1.44 -1.98
N PRO A 325 20.62 -0.85 -0.80
CA PRO A 325 19.85 0.38 -0.69
C PRO A 325 20.53 1.58 -1.37
N GLU A 326 21.86 1.55 -1.52
CA GLU A 326 22.63 2.59 -2.21
C GLU A 326 22.28 2.72 -3.70
N LEU A 327 21.71 1.69 -4.32
CA LEU A 327 21.32 1.69 -5.73
C LEU A 327 19.94 2.34 -5.96
N PHE A 328 19.18 2.56 -4.88
CA PHE A 328 17.79 3.04 -4.94
C PHE A 328 17.61 4.43 -4.33
N VAL A 329 18.68 5.09 -3.86
CA VAL A 329 18.62 6.48 -3.40
C VAL A 329 18.14 7.43 -4.52
N PHE A 330 17.35 8.42 -4.15
CA PHE A 330 16.82 9.42 -5.07
C PHE A 330 16.93 10.80 -4.45
N ASP A 331 17.34 11.80 -5.22
CA ASP A 331 17.21 13.20 -4.84
C ASP A 331 16.84 14.03 -6.06
N GLY A 332 15.59 14.44 -6.14
CA GLY A 332 15.08 15.09 -7.33
C GLY A 332 13.64 15.56 -7.21
N THR A 333 13.15 16.11 -8.32
CA THR A 333 11.75 16.50 -8.47
C THR A 333 11.05 15.55 -9.44
N TYR A 334 9.86 15.07 -9.08
CA TYR A 334 8.96 14.36 -10.00
C TYR A 334 7.57 14.99 -10.00
N THR A 335 6.76 14.69 -11.01
CA THR A 335 5.38 15.20 -11.12
C THR A 335 4.46 14.02 -11.39
N VAL A 336 3.37 13.92 -10.64
CA VAL A 336 2.33 12.92 -10.92
C VAL A 336 1.59 13.34 -12.19
N SER A 337 1.59 12.47 -13.21
CA SER A 337 0.87 12.68 -14.46
C SER A 337 -0.55 12.11 -14.41
N GLU A 338 -1.41 12.65 -15.26
CA GLU A 338 -2.83 12.29 -15.44
C GLU A 338 -3.05 10.84 -15.88
#